data_AF-A0A6G5A491-F1
#
_entry.id   AF-A0A6G5A491-F1
#
_cell.length_a   1.000
_cell.length_b   1.000
_cell.length_c   1.000
_cell.angle_alpha   90.00
_cell.angle_beta   90.00
_cell.angle_gamma   90.00
#
_symmetry.space_group_name_H-M   'P 1'
#
loop_
_entity.id
_entity.type
_entity.pdbx_description
1 polymer ?
#
loop_
_entity_poly.entity_id
_entity_poly.type
_entity_poly.pdbx_seq_one_letter_code
_entity_poly.pdbx_strand_id
1 'polypeptide(L)'
;MNAYEIFVIAIFWQLGHCWRAKAEVIAYPSVLEERMTGATMVLRITDDITLNLERSSVLADELLFVTSDKDEHRVEKVDTSFIQKDLYHDSHRQSSVMVRSIDGAIQVEGILGSHLRIKPLLQVARSREGQIPHKIYEVEEEPESRRMAMAYGSSGKGRRGTNWRGNSNRKRGAGSPQRNEDTFLVELHMISDKKHQRDYKTNEQLIAYMAITMNAVNLRYVDMSRPGIRFILVGITRSKNDEFAAMEKRPLGCITDVARYEKVHKKWKSSRNPTSSFS
;
A
#
# COMPACT_ATOMS: atom_id res chain seq x y z
N MET A 1 -27.19 -11.41 -49.37
CA MET A 1 -26.22 -10.57 -48.62
C MET A 1 -25.11 -10.21 -49.58
N ASN A 2 -25.00 -8.95 -49.99
CA ASN A 2 -24.06 -8.53 -51.04
C ASN A 2 -22.63 -8.39 -50.51
N ALA A 3 -21.63 -8.65 -51.35
CA ALA A 3 -20.21 -8.62 -50.99
C ALA A 3 -19.75 -7.27 -50.38
N TYR A 4 -20.45 -6.17 -50.71
CA TYR A 4 -20.19 -4.83 -50.19
C TYR A 4 -20.55 -4.71 -48.69
N GLU A 5 -21.63 -5.37 -48.25
CA GLU A 5 -22.07 -5.36 -46.84
C GLU A 5 -21.09 -6.13 -45.95
N ILE A 6 -20.48 -7.19 -46.47
CA ILE A 6 -19.50 -8.02 -45.74
C ILE A 6 -18.17 -7.26 -45.57
N PHE A 7 -17.79 -6.42 -46.54
CA PHE A 7 -16.52 -5.67 -46.50
C PHE A 7 -16.54 -4.49 -45.51
N VAL A 8 -17.69 -3.84 -45.33
CA VAL A 8 -17.85 -2.72 -44.37
C VAL A 8 -17.82 -3.21 -42.92
N ILE A 9 -18.38 -4.39 -42.64
CA ILE A 9 -18.37 -4.98 -41.29
C ILE A 9 -16.94 -5.41 -40.88
N ALA A 10 -16.12 -5.87 -41.83
CA ALA A 10 -14.73 -6.28 -41.55
C ALA A 10 -13.83 -5.09 -41.16
N ILE A 11 -14.06 -3.88 -41.69
CA ILE A 11 -13.29 -2.69 -41.35
C ILE A 11 -13.66 -2.15 -39.95
N PHE A 12 -14.93 -2.26 -39.55
CA PHE A 12 -15.35 -1.91 -38.19
C PHE A 12 -14.86 -2.91 -37.12
N TRP A 13 -14.64 -4.17 -37.47
CA TRP A 13 -13.99 -5.14 -36.58
C TRP A 13 -12.46 -4.96 -36.48
N GLN A 14 -11.81 -4.38 -37.49
CA GLN A 14 -10.37 -4.10 -37.44
C GLN A 14 -10.01 -2.78 -36.73
N LEU A 15 -10.94 -1.83 -36.62
CA LEU A 15 -10.74 -0.58 -35.86
C LEU A 15 -11.21 -0.68 -34.39
N GLY A 16 -11.88 -1.76 -34.00
CA GLY A 16 -12.34 -2.02 -32.63
C GLY A 16 -11.30 -2.61 -31.67
N HIS A 17 -10.10 -2.91 -32.16
CA HIS A 17 -8.97 -3.30 -31.34
C HIS A 17 -7.91 -2.20 -31.33
N CYS A 18 -8.29 -1.00 -30.86
CA CYS A 18 -7.34 -0.15 -30.16
C CYS A 18 -6.85 -0.94 -28.95
N TRP A 19 -5.76 -1.67 -29.17
CA TRP A 19 -4.86 -2.14 -28.15
C TRP A 19 -4.68 -0.97 -27.19
N ARG A 20 -5.30 -1.05 -26.01
CA ARG A 20 -5.33 0.01 -25.01
C ARG A 20 -3.88 0.24 -24.59
N ALA A 21 -3.21 1.19 -25.26
CA ALA A 21 -1.88 1.60 -24.88
C ALA A 21 -1.97 2.04 -23.42
N LYS A 22 -1.20 1.40 -22.54
CA LYS A 22 -1.15 1.79 -21.14
C LYS A 22 -0.81 3.27 -21.10
N ALA A 23 -1.73 4.09 -20.58
CA ALA A 23 -1.58 5.53 -20.60
C ALA A 23 -0.46 5.92 -19.64
N GLU A 24 0.73 6.17 -20.19
CA GLU A 24 1.82 6.81 -19.47
C GLU A 24 1.74 8.31 -19.74
N VAL A 25 1.58 9.10 -18.68
CA VAL A 25 1.42 10.56 -18.77
C VAL A 25 2.55 11.22 -18.01
N ILE A 26 3.20 12.22 -18.63
CA ILE A 26 4.15 13.09 -17.94
C ILE A 26 3.38 14.27 -17.35
N ALA A 27 3.61 14.52 -16.06
CA ALA A 27 2.96 15.56 -15.28
C ALA A 27 3.99 16.44 -14.57
N TYR A 28 3.58 17.65 -14.21
CA TYR A 28 4.39 18.60 -13.45
C TYR A 28 3.57 19.10 -12.25
N PRO A 29 3.60 18.36 -11.13
CA PRO A 29 2.82 18.69 -9.94
C PRO A 29 3.12 20.09 -9.41
N SER A 30 2.09 20.75 -8.91
CA SER A 30 2.17 22.09 -8.34
C SER A 30 1.24 22.23 -7.15
N VAL A 31 1.74 22.80 -6.05
CA VAL A 31 0.91 23.16 -4.90
C VAL A 31 0.04 24.35 -5.30
N LEU A 32 -1.27 24.23 -5.10
CA LEU A 32 -2.25 25.30 -5.35
C LEU A 32 -2.54 26.08 -4.06
N GLU A 33 -2.62 25.37 -2.94
CA GLU A 33 -2.88 25.95 -1.62
C GLU A 33 -2.15 25.13 -0.56
N GLU A 34 -1.48 25.81 0.37
CA GLU A 34 -0.90 25.20 1.56
C GLU A 34 -1.33 26.00 2.79
N ARG A 35 -1.93 25.33 3.77
CA ARG A 35 -2.35 26.00 5.01
C ARG A 35 -1.14 26.19 5.92
N MET A 36 -1.18 27.20 6.80
CA MET A 36 -0.02 27.60 7.64
C MET A 36 0.60 26.46 8.46
N THR A 37 -0.16 25.41 8.79
CA THR A 37 0.32 24.27 9.58
C THR A 37 0.97 23.16 8.74
N GLY A 38 0.90 23.23 7.40
CA GLY A 38 1.32 22.15 6.49
C GLY A 38 0.54 20.84 6.70
N ALA A 39 -0.53 20.84 7.50
CA ALA A 39 -1.33 19.65 7.79
C ALA A 39 -2.25 19.28 6.63
N THR A 40 -2.63 20.28 5.82
CA THR A 40 -3.47 20.12 4.65
C THR A 40 -2.92 20.93 3.47
N MET A 41 -2.96 20.36 2.28
CA MET A 41 -2.56 21.04 1.05
C MET A 41 -3.40 20.60 -0.15
N VAL A 42 -3.57 21.47 -1.14
CA VAL A 42 -4.21 21.15 -2.42
C VAL A 42 -3.11 21.01 -3.47
N LEU A 43 -2.98 19.81 -4.04
CA LEU A 43 -1.92 19.48 -4.98
C LEU A 43 -2.53 19.15 -6.34
N ARG A 44 -2.22 19.97 -7.36
CA ARG A 44 -2.55 19.64 -8.74
C ARG A 44 -1.47 18.72 -9.29
N ILE A 45 -1.87 17.55 -9.77
CA ILE A 45 -1.01 16.60 -10.46
C ILE A 45 -1.12 16.81 -11.97
N THR A 46 -2.34 16.80 -12.50
CA THR A 46 -2.70 17.17 -13.88
C THR A 46 -3.95 18.04 -13.85
N ASP A 47 -4.44 18.49 -15.01
CA ASP A 47 -5.70 19.25 -15.09
C ASP A 47 -6.90 18.41 -14.60
N ASP A 48 -6.85 17.08 -14.75
CA ASP A 48 -7.91 16.15 -14.32
C ASP A 48 -7.71 15.58 -12.90
N ILE A 49 -6.48 15.66 -12.37
CA ILE A 49 -6.10 15.05 -11.09
C ILE A 49 -5.63 16.15 -10.14
N THR A 50 -6.52 16.54 -9.26
CA THR A 50 -6.22 17.36 -8.07
C THR A 50 -6.46 16.52 -6.82
N LEU A 51 -5.52 16.58 -5.88
CA LEU A 51 -5.57 15.90 -4.58
C LEU A 51 -5.80 16.91 -3.46
N ASN A 52 -6.74 16.61 -2.58
CA ASN A 52 -6.95 17.30 -1.31
C ASN A 52 -6.26 16.49 -0.23
N LEU A 53 -5.05 16.92 0.13
CA LEU A 53 -4.15 16.13 0.94
C LEU A 53 -4.27 16.47 2.42
N GLU A 54 -4.31 15.43 3.25
CA GLU A 54 -4.21 15.48 4.71
C GLU A 54 -2.99 14.66 5.17
N ARG A 55 -2.27 15.18 6.17
CA ARG A 55 -1.10 14.49 6.74
C ARG A 55 -1.50 13.15 7.33
N SER A 56 -0.66 12.13 7.11
CA SER A 56 -0.91 10.76 7.57
C SER A 56 0.19 10.25 8.47
N SER A 57 -0.16 9.35 9.38
CA SER A 57 0.79 8.61 10.20
C SER A 57 0.44 7.13 10.16
N VAL A 58 1.42 6.31 9.82
CA VAL A 58 1.29 4.84 9.71
C VAL A 58 2.52 4.12 10.25
N LEU A 59 3.54 4.86 10.68
CA LEU A 59 4.78 4.34 11.20
C LEU A 59 4.81 4.57 12.71
N ALA A 60 5.41 3.65 13.46
CA ALA A 60 5.84 3.96 14.82
C ALA A 60 6.92 5.06 14.80
N ASP A 61 6.95 5.91 15.83
CA ASP A 61 7.94 6.99 15.94
C ASP A 61 9.36 6.46 15.87
N GLU A 62 9.64 5.37 16.60
CA GLU A 62 10.85 4.56 16.44
C GLU A 62 10.51 3.23 15.75
N LEU A 63 10.91 3.07 14.49
CA LEU A 63 10.72 1.84 13.73
C LEU A 63 11.92 0.91 13.87
N LEU A 64 11.68 -0.37 14.12
CA LEU A 64 12.73 -1.39 14.15
C LEU A 64 13.10 -1.82 12.73
N PHE A 65 14.27 -1.44 12.26
CA PHE A 65 14.80 -1.86 10.97
C PHE A 65 15.83 -2.98 11.15
N VAL A 66 15.56 -4.15 10.59
CA VAL A 66 16.42 -5.33 10.67
C VAL A 66 17.03 -5.59 9.30
N THR A 67 18.36 -5.61 9.21
CA THR A 67 19.06 -6.13 8.04
C THR A 67 19.51 -7.55 8.35
N SER A 68 18.98 -8.51 7.60
CA SER A 68 19.26 -9.94 7.76
C SER A 68 20.14 -10.44 6.63
N ASP A 69 21.34 -10.88 6.97
CA ASP A 69 22.26 -11.61 6.09
C ASP A 69 22.34 -13.10 6.51
N LYS A 70 23.21 -13.92 5.90
CA LYS A 70 23.34 -15.36 6.22
C LYS A 70 23.79 -15.56 7.66
N ASP A 71 24.73 -14.73 8.09
CA ASP A 71 25.49 -14.90 9.33
C ASP A 71 25.27 -13.76 10.33
N GLU A 72 24.66 -12.64 9.90
CA GLU A 72 24.50 -11.44 10.72
C GLU A 72 23.09 -10.86 10.65
N HIS A 73 22.60 -10.40 11.81
CA HIS A 73 21.37 -9.64 11.93
C HIS A 73 21.68 -8.30 12.59
N ARG A 74 21.71 -7.23 11.80
CA ARG A 74 21.86 -5.87 12.31
C ARG A 74 20.48 -5.28 12.58
N VAL A 75 20.23 -4.91 13.83
CA VAL A 75 19.00 -4.23 14.25
C VAL A 75 19.31 -2.77 14.49
N GLU A 76 18.47 -1.90 13.95
CA GLU A 76 18.57 -0.45 14.06
C GLU A 76 17.21 0.12 14.47
N LYS A 77 17.21 1.13 15.33
CA LYS A 77 16.03 1.95 15.59
C LYS A 77 16.10 3.18 14.69
N VAL A 78 15.06 3.40 13.90
CA VAL A 78 14.97 4.52 12.95
C VAL A 78 13.89 5.48 13.43
N ASP A 79 14.25 6.73 13.68
CA ASP A 79 13.28 7.82 13.89
C ASP A 79 12.53 8.07 12.57
N THR A 80 11.21 7.92 12.57
CA THR A 80 10.40 8.01 11.34
C THR A 80 9.80 9.39 11.10
N SER A 81 10.05 10.37 11.98
CA SER A 81 9.48 11.72 11.90
C SER A 81 9.71 12.38 10.52
N PHE A 82 10.89 12.17 9.93
CA PHE A 82 11.24 12.72 8.61
C PHE A 82 10.45 12.09 7.45
N ILE A 83 9.90 10.88 7.62
CA ILE A 83 9.04 10.22 6.63
C ILE A 83 7.59 10.61 6.87
N GLN A 84 7.15 10.53 8.14
CA GLN A 84 5.78 10.85 8.51
C GLN A 84 5.41 12.30 8.18
N LYS A 85 6.37 13.23 8.25
CA LYS A 85 6.10 14.63 7.93
C LYS A 85 5.79 14.90 6.45
N ASP A 86 6.19 13.99 5.57
CA ASP A 86 6.03 14.12 4.12
C ASP A 86 4.92 13.21 3.58
N LEU A 87 4.28 12.39 4.44
CA LEU A 87 3.25 11.42 4.05
C LEU A 87 1.85 12.03 4.14
N TYR A 88 1.11 11.94 3.05
CA TYR A 88 -0.24 12.49 2.92
C TYR A 88 -1.20 11.48 2.31
N HIS A 89 -2.50 11.69 2.53
CA HIS A 89 -3.56 10.96 1.87
C HIS A 89 -4.66 11.89 1.34
N ASP A 90 -5.40 11.41 0.34
CA ASP A 90 -6.69 11.97 -0.07
C ASP A 90 -7.72 10.86 0.06
N SER A 91 -8.65 11.00 1.01
CA SER A 91 -9.66 9.97 1.30
C SER A 91 -10.65 9.77 0.16
N HIS A 92 -10.98 10.84 -0.58
CA HIS A 92 -11.93 10.78 -1.69
C HIS A 92 -11.35 10.03 -2.89
N ARG A 93 -10.07 10.25 -3.19
CA ARG A 93 -9.37 9.54 -4.27
C ARG A 93 -8.71 8.23 -3.83
N GLN A 94 -8.72 7.92 -2.53
CA GLN A 94 -8.01 6.78 -1.95
C GLN A 94 -6.51 6.84 -2.30
N SER A 95 -5.95 8.04 -2.29
CA SER A 95 -4.56 8.31 -2.62
C SER A 95 -3.70 8.30 -1.38
N SER A 96 -2.48 7.80 -1.51
CA SER A 96 -1.45 7.84 -0.48
C SER A 96 -0.16 8.25 -1.16
N VAL A 97 0.35 9.43 -0.85
CA VAL A 97 1.48 10.03 -1.54
C VAL A 97 2.45 10.64 -0.55
N MET A 98 3.72 10.62 -0.93
CA MET A 98 4.74 11.38 -0.26
C MET A 98 5.04 12.62 -1.08
N VAL A 99 5.04 13.78 -0.42
CA VAL A 99 5.26 15.08 -1.05
C VAL A 99 6.45 15.74 -0.37
N ARG A 100 7.49 16.01 -1.17
CA ARG A 100 8.73 16.66 -0.72
C ARG A 100 9.02 17.90 -1.56
N SER A 101 9.74 18.85 -0.99
CA SER A 101 10.32 19.97 -1.72
C SER A 101 11.84 19.76 -1.85
N ILE A 102 12.34 19.73 -3.09
CA ILE A 102 13.77 19.62 -3.41
C ILE A 102 14.16 20.81 -4.27
N ASP A 103 15.03 21.67 -3.75
CA ASP A 103 15.45 22.92 -4.41
C ASP A 103 14.27 23.78 -4.88
N GLY A 104 13.20 23.84 -4.07
CA GLY A 104 11.96 24.56 -4.41
C GLY A 104 11.04 23.84 -5.39
N ALA A 105 11.42 22.70 -5.94
CA ALA A 105 10.58 21.89 -6.82
C ALA A 105 9.87 20.77 -6.06
N ILE A 106 8.60 20.52 -6.41
CA ILE A 106 7.78 19.50 -5.75
C ILE A 106 8.12 18.11 -6.30
N GLN A 107 8.42 17.18 -5.39
CA GLN A 107 8.58 15.76 -5.68
C GLN A 107 7.41 14.99 -5.05
N VAL A 108 6.63 14.32 -5.90
CA VAL A 108 5.53 13.45 -5.49
C VAL A 108 5.85 12.00 -5.85
N GLU A 109 5.64 11.09 -4.91
CA GLU A 109 5.75 9.65 -5.15
C GLU A 109 4.61 8.91 -4.44
N GLY A 110 3.98 7.94 -5.12
CA GLY A 110 3.03 7.04 -4.47
C GLY A 110 1.82 6.65 -5.31
N ILE A 111 0.67 6.56 -4.63
CA ILE A 111 -0.58 5.99 -5.11
C ILE A 111 -1.58 7.12 -5.33
N LEU A 112 -2.10 7.25 -6.56
CA LEU A 112 -3.10 8.25 -6.94
C LEU A 112 -4.55 7.71 -6.95
N GLY A 113 -4.72 6.42 -6.64
CA GLY A 113 -5.99 5.71 -6.65
C GLY A 113 -5.80 4.21 -6.91
N SER A 114 -6.86 3.49 -7.27
CA SER A 114 -6.81 2.02 -7.42
C SER A 114 -5.72 1.54 -8.39
N HIS A 115 -5.67 2.13 -9.59
CA HIS A 115 -4.78 1.66 -10.67
C HIS A 115 -3.67 2.65 -11.03
N LEU A 116 -3.70 3.88 -10.51
CA LEU A 116 -2.75 4.91 -10.90
C LEU A 116 -1.63 5.08 -9.86
N ARG A 117 -0.40 5.16 -10.35
CA ARG A 117 0.79 5.46 -9.55
C ARG A 117 1.52 6.65 -10.14
N ILE A 118 2.28 7.34 -9.30
CA ILE A 118 3.12 8.47 -9.68
C ILE A 118 4.53 8.26 -9.15
N LYS A 119 5.53 8.57 -9.98
CA LYS A 119 6.93 8.61 -9.56
C LYS A 119 7.68 9.78 -10.20
N PRO A 120 8.65 10.37 -9.51
CA PRO A 120 9.48 11.44 -10.07
C PRO A 120 10.49 10.87 -11.06
N LEU A 121 10.79 11.63 -12.11
CA LEU A 121 11.82 11.32 -13.10
C LEU A 121 13.07 12.18 -12.86
N LEU A 122 13.82 11.84 -11.82
CA LEU A 122 14.97 12.64 -11.36
C LEU A 122 16.17 12.66 -12.34
N GLN A 123 16.18 11.74 -13.32
CA GLN A 123 17.24 11.64 -14.34
C GLN A 123 16.90 12.43 -15.62
N VAL A 124 15.72 13.06 -15.66
CA VAL A 124 15.24 13.84 -16.82
C VAL A 124 15.39 15.33 -16.50
N ALA A 125 15.63 16.14 -17.54
CA ALA A 125 15.71 17.59 -17.39
C ALA A 125 14.43 18.16 -16.76
N ARG A 126 14.60 19.10 -15.84
CA ARG A 126 13.51 19.89 -15.24
C ARG A 126 12.85 20.77 -16.32
N SER A 127 11.63 21.25 -16.05
CA SER A 127 10.98 22.25 -16.91
C SER A 127 11.76 23.57 -16.94
N ARG A 128 11.38 24.49 -17.82
CA ARG A 128 11.97 25.85 -17.87
C ARG A 128 11.77 26.61 -16.56
N GLU A 129 10.68 26.32 -15.87
CA GLU A 129 10.29 26.86 -14.57
C GLU A 129 10.92 26.08 -13.40
N GLY A 130 11.79 25.09 -13.68
CA GLY A 130 12.48 24.30 -12.66
C GLY A 130 11.63 23.18 -12.05
N GLN A 131 10.49 22.83 -12.64
CA GLN A 131 9.64 21.74 -12.13
C GLN A 131 10.25 20.37 -12.44
N ILE A 132 10.11 19.43 -11.49
CA ILE A 132 10.49 18.03 -11.69
C ILE A 132 9.39 17.34 -12.50
N PRO A 133 9.71 16.63 -13.59
CA PRO A 133 8.73 15.81 -14.31
C PRO A 133 8.37 14.54 -13.52
N HIS A 134 7.11 14.15 -13.55
CA HIS A 134 6.58 12.94 -12.94
C HIS A 134 5.95 12.04 -13.98
N LYS A 135 6.24 10.74 -13.87
CA LYS A 135 5.57 9.72 -14.67
C LYS A 135 4.36 9.20 -13.89
N ILE A 136 3.19 9.34 -14.49
CA ILE A 136 1.95 8.69 -14.07
C ILE A 136 1.77 7.45 -14.93
N TYR A 137 1.48 6.33 -14.30
CA TYR A 137 1.32 5.06 -14.99
C TYR A 137 0.26 4.19 -14.32
N GLU A 138 -0.36 3.36 -15.13
CA GLU A 138 -1.34 2.38 -14.69
C GLU A 138 -0.66 1.08 -14.24
N VAL A 139 -1.13 0.52 -13.14
CA VAL A 139 -0.72 -0.79 -12.63
C VAL A 139 -1.93 -1.73 -12.73
N GLU A 140 -1.73 -2.87 -13.36
CA GLU A 140 -2.75 -3.89 -13.50
C GLU A 140 -2.95 -4.65 -12.18
N GLU A 141 -4.21 -4.92 -11.83
CA GLU A 141 -4.51 -5.91 -10.82
C GLU A 141 -4.28 -7.32 -11.39
N GLU A 142 -3.33 -8.04 -10.77
CA GLU A 142 -3.05 -9.42 -11.11
C GLU A 142 -4.35 -10.26 -11.08
N PRO A 143 -4.62 -11.08 -12.11
CA PRO A 143 -5.81 -11.93 -12.11
C PRO A 143 -5.92 -12.84 -10.89
N GLU A 144 -4.78 -13.28 -10.33
CA GLU A 144 -4.74 -14.07 -9.09
C GLU A 144 -5.11 -13.26 -7.86
N SER A 145 -4.73 -11.99 -7.75
CA SER A 145 -5.16 -11.14 -6.63
C SER A 145 -6.67 -10.88 -6.70
N ARG A 146 -7.24 -10.70 -7.90
CA ARG A 146 -8.70 -10.69 -8.11
C ARG A 146 -9.36 -12.01 -7.72
N ARG A 147 -8.75 -13.14 -8.05
CA ARG A 147 -9.26 -14.48 -7.65
C ARG A 147 -9.19 -14.68 -6.13
N MET A 148 -8.13 -14.25 -5.45
CA MET A 148 -8.04 -14.27 -3.99
C MET A 148 -9.07 -13.34 -3.35
N ALA A 149 -9.24 -12.11 -3.85
CA ALA A 149 -10.28 -11.20 -3.40
C ALA A 149 -11.68 -11.80 -3.56
N MET A 150 -11.94 -12.55 -4.63
CA MET A 150 -13.19 -13.29 -4.85
C MET A 150 -13.31 -14.57 -3.99
N ALA A 151 -12.19 -15.23 -3.68
CA ALA A 151 -12.19 -16.45 -2.85
C ALA A 151 -12.46 -16.13 -1.37
N TYR A 152 -11.98 -14.99 -0.89
CA TYR A 152 -12.22 -14.50 0.47
C TYR A 152 -13.40 -13.52 0.56
N GLY A 153 -13.79 -12.88 -0.55
CA GLY A 153 -14.98 -12.05 -0.67
C GLY A 153 -16.22 -12.90 -0.81
N SER A 154 -16.83 -13.24 0.33
CA SER A 154 -18.15 -13.90 0.46
C SER A 154 -18.55 -14.78 -0.72
N SER A 155 -18.14 -16.04 -0.68
CA SER A 155 -18.97 -17.08 -1.29
C SER A 155 -20.29 -17.11 -0.52
N GLY A 156 -21.25 -16.31 -0.96
CA GLY A 156 -22.66 -16.39 -0.61
C GLY A 156 -23.25 -17.70 -1.13
N LYS A 157 -22.67 -18.86 -0.76
CA LYS A 157 -23.44 -20.09 -0.71
C LYS A 157 -24.43 -19.89 0.41
N GLY A 158 -25.67 -19.63 0.02
CA GLY A 158 -26.81 -19.49 0.92
C GLY A 158 -26.67 -20.48 2.07
N ARG A 159 -26.41 -19.94 3.26
CA ARG A 159 -26.56 -20.69 4.50
C ARG A 159 -28.00 -21.13 4.52
N ARG A 160 -28.25 -22.38 4.10
CA ARG A 160 -29.49 -23.10 4.36
C ARG A 160 -29.79 -22.86 5.84
N GLY A 161 -30.86 -22.12 6.10
CA GLY A 161 -31.32 -21.84 7.43
C GLY A 161 -31.52 -23.15 8.16
N THR A 162 -30.62 -23.47 9.09
CA THR A 162 -30.92 -24.42 10.14
C THR A 162 -31.89 -23.70 11.06
N ASN A 163 -33.18 -24.05 10.94
CA ASN A 163 -34.24 -23.66 11.85
C ASN A 163 -33.94 -24.23 13.24
N TRP A 164 -33.04 -23.58 13.98
CA TRP A 164 -32.92 -23.76 15.42
C TRP A 164 -33.93 -22.82 16.09
N ARG A 165 -35.17 -23.30 16.20
CA ARG A 165 -36.16 -22.75 17.13
C ARG A 165 -35.70 -23.06 18.56
N GLY A 166 -34.77 -22.25 19.06
CA GLY A 166 -34.37 -22.22 20.46
C GLY A 166 -35.09 -21.07 21.16
N ASN A 167 -36.20 -21.39 21.82
CA ASN A 167 -36.90 -20.47 22.71
C ASN A 167 -36.00 -20.16 23.92
N SER A 168 -35.46 -18.95 24.03
CA SER A 168 -34.86 -18.47 25.27
C SER A 168 -35.19 -17.00 25.49
N ASN A 169 -36.38 -16.77 26.03
CA ASN A 169 -36.76 -15.53 26.67
C ASN A 169 -35.91 -15.34 27.94
N ARG A 170 -34.73 -14.74 27.80
CA ARG A 170 -33.95 -14.22 28.92
C ARG A 170 -33.58 -12.78 28.59
N LYS A 171 -34.45 -11.86 29.03
CA LYS A 171 -34.13 -10.45 29.24
C LYS A 171 -32.93 -10.38 30.20
N ARG A 172 -31.72 -10.35 29.66
CA ARG A 172 -30.55 -9.80 30.35
C ARG A 172 -30.46 -8.36 29.88
N GLY A 173 -30.52 -7.43 30.83
CA GLY A 173 -30.49 -6.00 30.55
C GLY A 173 -29.36 -5.68 29.59
N ALA A 174 -29.72 -5.23 28.39
CA ALA A 174 -28.78 -4.62 27.47
C ALA A 174 -28.35 -3.31 28.12
N GLY A 175 -27.28 -3.37 28.92
CA GLY A 175 -26.42 -2.20 29.05
C GLY A 175 -26.08 -1.81 27.61
N SER A 176 -26.50 -0.62 27.20
CA SER A 176 -26.09 -0.04 25.93
C SER A 176 -24.58 -0.26 25.81
N PRO A 177 -24.06 -0.94 24.77
CA PRO A 177 -22.63 -1.03 24.60
C PRO A 177 -22.13 0.40 24.54
N GLN A 178 -21.41 0.79 25.58
CA GLN A 178 -20.79 2.09 25.70
C GLN A 178 -20.05 2.30 24.37
N ARG A 179 -20.38 3.39 23.68
CA ARG A 179 -19.91 3.76 22.35
C ARG A 179 -18.42 4.13 22.41
N ASN A 180 -17.59 3.18 22.83
CA ASN A 180 -16.17 3.20 22.60
C ASN A 180 -16.01 2.58 21.22
N GLU A 181 -15.50 3.39 20.29
CA GLU A 181 -15.09 2.94 18.97
C GLU A 181 -13.98 1.92 19.16
N ASP A 182 -14.33 0.64 19.28
CA ASP A 182 -13.39 -0.47 19.41
C ASP A 182 -12.52 -0.52 18.14
N THR A 183 -11.46 0.29 18.13
CA THR A 183 -10.46 0.32 17.07
C THR A 183 -9.43 -0.73 17.41
N PHE A 184 -9.43 -1.81 16.64
CA PHE A 184 -8.44 -2.85 16.68
C PHE A 184 -7.16 -2.35 15.99
N LEU A 185 -6.15 -2.02 16.80
CA LEU A 185 -4.84 -1.62 16.31
C LEU A 185 -4.01 -2.85 15.94
N VAL A 186 -3.53 -2.90 14.70
CA VAL A 186 -2.70 -3.98 14.18
C VAL A 186 -1.26 -3.49 14.02
N GLU A 187 -0.38 -3.96 14.89
CA GLU A 187 1.06 -3.74 14.75
C GLU A 187 1.63 -4.70 13.70
N LEU A 188 2.27 -4.14 12.68
CA LEU A 188 2.85 -4.89 11.57
C LEU A 188 4.37 -4.84 11.60
N HIS A 189 4.98 -6.00 11.36
CA HIS A 189 6.37 -6.12 10.99
C HIS A 189 6.46 -6.70 9.57
N MET A 190 6.94 -5.92 8.61
CA MET A 190 7.03 -6.34 7.21
C MET A 190 8.40 -6.93 6.89
N ILE A 191 8.45 -7.89 5.99
CA ILE A 191 9.71 -8.44 5.47
C ILE A 191 9.79 -8.15 3.98
N SER A 192 10.88 -7.52 3.57
CA SER A 192 11.23 -7.30 2.18
C SER A 192 12.35 -8.27 1.80
N ASP A 193 12.11 -9.04 0.75
CA ASP A 193 13.09 -10.00 0.22
C ASP A 193 14.06 -9.34 -0.76
N LYS A 194 15.04 -10.12 -1.22
CA LYS A 194 16.06 -9.66 -2.16
C LYS A 194 15.48 -9.12 -3.47
N LYS A 195 14.40 -9.71 -3.98
CA LYS A 195 13.78 -9.32 -5.26
C LYS A 195 12.99 -8.02 -5.11
N HIS A 196 12.15 -7.94 -4.08
CA HIS A 196 11.34 -6.77 -3.76
C HIS A 196 12.21 -5.56 -3.45
N GLN A 197 13.31 -5.75 -2.73
CA GLN A 197 14.13 -4.62 -2.30
C GLN A 197 15.13 -4.10 -3.34
N ARG A 198 15.27 -4.79 -4.49
CA ARG A 198 16.35 -4.56 -5.46
C ARG A 198 16.50 -3.11 -5.88
N ASP A 199 15.39 -2.40 -6.01
CA ASP A 199 15.37 -1.04 -6.56
C ASP A 199 15.49 0.05 -5.47
N TYR A 200 15.54 -0.34 -4.18
CA TYR A 200 15.70 0.59 -3.04
C TYR A 200 17.14 0.58 -2.51
N LYS A 201 17.86 1.66 -2.77
CA LYS A 201 19.28 1.80 -2.41
C LYS A 201 19.49 2.06 -0.93
N THR A 202 18.57 2.78 -0.31
CA THR A 202 18.65 3.16 1.11
C THR A 202 17.53 2.53 1.94
N ASN A 203 17.65 2.55 3.27
CA ASN A 203 16.60 2.05 4.16
C ASN A 203 15.39 2.99 4.12
N GLU A 204 15.64 4.30 4.06
CA GLU A 204 14.64 5.36 4.00
C GLU A 204 13.72 5.19 2.79
N GLN A 205 14.28 4.85 1.62
CA GLN A 205 13.49 4.59 0.41
C GLN A 205 12.55 3.38 0.58
N LEU A 206 13.01 2.32 1.25
CA LEU A 206 12.19 1.15 1.51
C LEU A 206 11.11 1.43 2.57
N ILE A 207 11.46 2.14 3.65
CA ILE A 207 10.51 2.54 4.69
C ILE A 207 9.43 3.44 4.08
N ALA A 208 9.83 4.43 3.28
CA ALA A 208 8.95 5.30 2.52
C ALA A 208 7.93 4.53 1.67
N TYR A 209 8.39 3.58 0.88
CA TYR A 209 7.53 2.75 0.04
C TYR A 209 6.53 1.93 0.88
N MET A 210 7.00 1.31 1.97
CA MET A 210 6.13 0.55 2.87
C MET A 210 5.12 1.45 3.59
N ALA A 211 5.51 2.68 3.96
CA ALA A 211 4.63 3.66 4.57
C ALA A 211 3.52 4.09 3.60
N ILE A 212 3.87 4.46 2.36
CA ILE A 212 2.88 4.80 1.32
C ILE A 212 1.88 3.66 1.13
N THR A 213 2.39 2.44 1.01
CA THR A 213 1.58 1.24 0.79
C THR A 213 0.65 0.95 1.96
N MET A 214 1.17 1.03 3.20
CA MET A 214 0.38 0.74 4.39
C MET A 214 -0.64 1.81 4.70
N ASN A 215 -0.31 3.07 4.42
CA ASN A 215 -1.27 4.15 4.50
C ASN A 215 -2.41 3.95 3.49
N ALA A 216 -2.12 3.52 2.26
CA ALA A 216 -3.16 3.15 1.30
C ALA A 216 -4.02 1.96 1.77
N VAL A 217 -3.44 1.00 2.50
CA VAL A 217 -4.22 -0.09 3.13
C VAL A 217 -5.15 0.49 4.20
N ASN A 218 -4.68 1.37 5.09
CA ASN A 218 -5.54 2.02 6.08
C ASN A 218 -6.75 2.72 5.44
N LEU A 219 -6.57 3.40 4.30
CA LEU A 219 -7.68 4.05 3.58
C LEU A 219 -8.79 3.08 3.15
N ARG A 220 -8.47 1.80 2.92
CA ARG A 220 -9.46 0.75 2.59
C ARG A 220 -10.25 0.24 3.78
N TYR A 221 -9.74 0.45 4.99
CA TYR A 221 -10.42 0.06 6.23
C TYR A 221 -11.09 1.22 6.94
N VAL A 222 -11.01 2.44 6.40
CA VAL A 222 -11.55 3.66 7.03
C VAL A 222 -13.07 3.58 7.28
N ASP A 223 -13.82 2.92 6.39
CA ASP A 223 -15.26 2.74 6.50
C ASP A 223 -15.68 1.57 7.42
N MET A 224 -14.71 0.77 7.89
CA MET A 224 -14.99 -0.33 8.80
C MET A 224 -15.20 0.22 10.21
N SER A 225 -16.39 0.02 10.77
CA SER A 225 -16.79 0.71 12.02
C SER A 225 -17.00 -0.21 13.23
N ARG A 226 -16.91 -1.54 13.09
CA ARG A 226 -17.13 -2.51 14.21
C ARG A 226 -16.44 -3.88 13.95
N PRO A 227 -15.20 -4.09 14.41
CA PRO A 227 -14.32 -3.08 14.99
C PRO A 227 -13.82 -2.11 13.92
N GLY A 228 -13.38 -0.92 14.33
CA GLY A 228 -12.50 -0.12 13.48
C GLY A 228 -11.17 -0.85 13.33
N ILE A 229 -10.51 -0.79 12.17
CA ILE A 229 -9.19 -1.40 11.99
C ILE A 229 -8.19 -0.32 11.59
N ARG A 230 -7.06 -0.29 12.28
CA ARG A 230 -5.95 0.60 11.96
C ARG A 230 -4.64 -0.17 12.02
N PHE A 231 -3.86 -0.08 10.97
CA PHE A 231 -2.53 -0.68 10.88
C PHE A 231 -1.46 0.35 11.24
N ILE A 232 -0.45 -0.08 11.99
CA ILE A 232 0.76 0.67 12.27
C ILE A 232 1.99 -0.21 12.00
N LEU A 233 2.95 0.32 11.25
CA LEU A 233 4.19 -0.36 10.94
C LEU A 233 5.21 -0.11 12.05
N VAL A 234 5.53 -1.17 12.79
CA VAL A 234 6.48 -1.12 13.93
C VAL A 234 7.86 -1.64 13.56
N GLY A 235 7.99 -2.37 12.44
CA GLY A 235 9.26 -2.90 12.00
C GLY A 235 9.31 -3.32 10.54
N ILE A 236 10.53 -3.31 9.99
CA ILE A 236 10.83 -3.80 8.65
C ILE A 236 12.07 -4.68 8.73
N THR A 237 12.01 -5.86 8.11
CA THR A 237 13.20 -6.68 7.85
C THR A 237 13.55 -6.64 6.38
N ARG A 238 14.76 -6.20 6.07
CA ARG A 238 15.44 -6.32 4.78
C ARG A 238 16.21 -7.64 4.78
N SER A 239 15.68 -8.67 4.11
CA SER A 239 16.37 -9.96 3.95
C SER A 239 17.21 -9.93 2.67
N LYS A 240 18.53 -10.10 2.81
CA LYS A 240 19.48 -10.05 1.69
C LYS A 240 19.58 -11.36 0.91
N ASN A 241 19.25 -12.48 1.55
CA ASN A 241 19.50 -13.82 1.00
C ASN A 241 18.23 -14.60 0.66
N ASP A 242 17.09 -14.18 1.18
CA ASP A 242 15.83 -14.85 0.87
C ASP A 242 15.21 -14.24 -0.38
N GLU A 243 14.62 -15.12 -1.19
CA GLU A 243 13.69 -14.79 -2.26
C GLU A 243 12.37 -15.51 -1.89
N PHE A 244 11.38 -14.76 -1.42
CA PHE A 244 10.06 -15.25 -1.04
C PHE A 244 9.11 -15.24 -2.24
N ALA A 245 9.28 -14.29 -3.16
CA ALA A 245 8.51 -14.23 -4.40
C ALA A 245 9.12 -15.14 -5.49
N ALA A 246 8.93 -16.46 -5.38
CA ALA A 246 9.18 -17.36 -6.49
C ALA A 246 8.10 -17.13 -7.57
N MET A 247 8.50 -16.73 -8.78
CA MET A 247 7.62 -16.74 -9.98
C MET A 247 7.34 -18.17 -10.48
N GLU A 248 7.42 -19.17 -9.60
CA GLU A 248 6.73 -20.42 -9.92
C GLU A 248 5.25 -20.15 -9.67
N LYS A 249 4.39 -20.56 -10.59
CA LYS A 249 2.92 -20.52 -10.48
C LYS A 249 2.45 -21.37 -9.28
N ARG A 250 2.80 -20.95 -8.06
CA ARG A 250 2.50 -21.62 -6.81
C ARG A 250 1.90 -20.57 -5.88
N PRO A 251 0.79 -20.89 -5.23
CA PRO A 251 0.14 -19.94 -4.35
C PRO A 251 1.09 -19.50 -3.23
N LEU A 252 1.14 -18.19 -2.98
CA LEU A 252 1.73 -17.61 -1.77
C LEU A 252 1.19 -18.36 -0.54
N GLY A 253 2.07 -18.90 0.30
CA GLY A 253 1.69 -19.68 1.48
C GLY A 253 2.15 -21.14 1.49
N CYS A 254 3.18 -21.51 0.71
CA CYS A 254 3.78 -22.83 0.86
C CYS A 254 4.53 -22.94 2.21
N ILE A 255 4.58 -24.16 2.79
CA ILE A 255 5.18 -24.44 4.11
C ILE A 255 6.62 -23.89 4.21
N THR A 256 7.36 -23.84 3.10
CA THR A 256 8.72 -23.31 3.06
C THR A 256 8.80 -21.80 3.22
N ASP A 257 7.82 -21.04 2.71
CA ASP A 257 7.77 -19.58 2.90
C ASP A 257 7.44 -19.23 4.36
N VAL A 258 6.47 -19.97 4.94
CA VAL A 258 6.10 -19.84 6.35
C VAL A 258 7.28 -20.21 7.26
N ALA A 259 8.01 -21.28 6.96
CA ALA A 259 9.17 -21.68 7.74
C ALA A 259 10.32 -20.65 7.67
N ARG A 260 10.56 -20.05 6.51
CA ARG A 260 11.54 -18.95 6.40
C ARG A 260 11.06 -17.71 7.15
N TYR A 261 9.77 -17.36 7.07
CA TYR A 261 9.19 -16.27 7.85
C TYR A 261 9.33 -16.52 9.36
N GLU A 262 9.02 -17.73 9.83
CA GLU A 262 9.19 -18.12 11.23
C GLU A 262 10.64 -18.03 11.69
N LYS A 263 11.61 -18.41 10.84
CA LYS A 263 13.04 -18.25 11.15
C LYS A 263 13.41 -16.78 11.35
N VAL A 264 12.98 -15.90 10.44
CA VAL A 264 13.23 -14.46 10.57
C VAL A 264 12.50 -13.89 11.79
N HIS A 265 11.26 -14.30 12.04
CA HIS A 265 10.45 -13.86 13.16
C HIS A 265 11.00 -14.30 14.53
N LYS A 266 11.44 -15.57 14.67
CA LYS A 266 12.06 -16.08 15.90
C LYS A 266 13.35 -15.33 16.23
N LYS A 267 14.19 -15.10 15.22
CA LYS A 267 15.43 -14.32 15.38
C LYS A 267 15.17 -12.86 15.72
N TRP A 268 14.12 -12.27 15.15
CA TRP A 268 13.68 -10.93 15.55
C TRP A 268 13.19 -10.89 17.00
N LYS A 269 12.34 -11.84 17.44
CA LYS A 269 11.89 -11.92 18.84
C LYS A 269 13.07 -12.00 19.82
N SER A 270 14.10 -12.80 19.53
CA SER A 270 15.29 -12.86 20.38
C SER A 270 16.07 -11.55 20.43
N SER A 271 16.10 -10.76 19.34
CA SER A 271 16.77 -9.45 19.33
C SER A 271 16.05 -8.35 20.11
N ARG A 272 14.74 -8.52 20.40
CA ARG A 272 13.99 -7.57 21.25
C ARG A 272 14.19 -7.78 22.75
N ASN A 273 14.59 -8.99 23.18
CA ASN A 273 14.75 -9.35 24.60
C ASN A 273 16.13 -9.99 24.83
N PRO A 274 17.20 -9.23 25.10
CA PRO A 274 18.53 -9.78 25.38
C PRO A 274 18.66 -10.53 26.71
N THR A 275 17.59 -10.68 27.51
CA THR A 275 17.65 -11.20 28.90
C THR A 275 17.08 -12.60 29.11
N SER A 276 16.87 -13.42 28.08
CA SER A 276 16.39 -14.82 28.26
C SER A 276 17.44 -15.91 28.02
N SER A 277 18.72 -15.62 28.22
CA SER A 277 19.77 -16.65 28.22
C SER A 277 20.65 -16.54 29.46
N PHE A 278 20.06 -16.76 30.63
CA PHE A 278 20.73 -17.34 31.80
C PHE A 278 19.67 -18.02 32.67
N SER A 279 19.54 -19.33 32.46
CA SER A 279 19.16 -20.34 33.46
C SER A 279 19.50 -21.71 32.89
#